data_AF-A0AAX2D8R0-F1
#
_entry.id   AF-A0AAX2D8R0-F1
#
_cell.length_a   1.000
_cell.length_b   1.000
_cell.length_c   1.000
_cell.angle_alpha   90.00
_cell.angle_beta   90.00
_cell.angle_gamma   90.00
#
_symmetry.space_group_name_H-M   'P 1'
#
loop_
_entity.id
_entity.type
_entity.pdbx_description
1 polymer ?
#
loop_
_entity_poly.entity_id
_entity_poly.type
_entity_poly.pdbx_seq_one_letter_code
_entity_poly.pdbx_strand_id
1 'polypeptide(L)'
;MHRTNRGFTLIEIMIVIAIIGIVITVGYPSLTEYMKKGRRAEIAGLLSEQAQILERYYSKNNVYTNATGLSNGNDFYTINRTLADQSFTLTAVRRSGSSMATDKCGDFTINNTGVRSMINAASGLTTKDCWGR
;
A
#
# COMPACT_ATOMS: atom_id res chain seq x y z
N MET A 1 44.53 19.47 38.00
CA MET A 1 43.86 19.44 36.67
C MET A 1 42.36 19.41 36.91
N HIS A 2 41.72 20.57 37.05
CA HIS A 2 40.29 20.67 37.38
C HIS A 2 39.50 20.74 36.08
N ARG A 3 38.84 19.64 35.69
CA ARG A 3 37.92 19.64 34.55
C ARG A 3 36.67 20.41 34.98
N THR A 4 36.44 21.58 34.39
CA THR A 4 35.17 22.29 34.49
C THR A 4 34.14 21.51 33.69
N ASN A 5 33.21 20.85 34.38
CA ASN A 5 32.03 20.27 33.76
C ASN A 5 31.16 21.43 33.25
N ARG A 6 31.21 21.69 31.93
CA ARG A 6 30.28 22.60 31.27
C ARG A 6 28.93 21.87 31.12
N GLY A 7 27.96 22.25 31.94
CA GLY A 7 26.58 21.81 31.81
C GLY A 7 25.85 22.58 30.71
N PHE A 8 24.84 21.94 30.10
CA PHE A 8 23.92 22.60 29.17
C PHE A 8 23.10 23.68 29.89
N THR A 9 22.85 24.79 29.20
CA THR A 9 21.98 25.84 29.74
C THR A 9 20.51 25.52 29.49
N LEU A 10 19.61 25.99 30.36
CA LEU A 10 18.16 25.78 30.20
C LEU A 10 17.65 26.39 28.89
N ILE A 11 18.20 27.54 28.49
CA ILE A 11 17.85 28.22 27.22
C ILE A 11 18.27 27.37 26.01
N GLU A 12 19.40 26.68 26.07
CA GLU A 12 19.90 25.82 24.99
C GLU A 12 19.00 24.60 24.81
N ILE A 13 18.53 24.00 25.91
CA ILE A 13 17.53 22.91 25.86
C ILE A 13 16.20 23.42 25.27
N MET A 14 15.73 24.62 25.63
CA MET A 14 14.50 25.19 25.07
C MET A 14 14.60 25.42 23.56
N ILE A 15 15.73 25.94 23.07
CA ILE A 15 15.96 26.14 21.64
C ILE A 15 16.00 24.79 20.90
N VAL A 16 16.69 23.79 21.46
CA VAL A 16 16.76 22.44 20.85
C VAL A 16 15.37 21.81 20.75
N ILE A 17 14.55 21.88 21.79
CA ILE A 17 13.18 21.34 21.77
C ILE A 17 12.32 22.10 20.75
N ALA A 18 12.46 23.42 20.66
CA ALA A 18 11.74 24.22 19.67
C ALA A 18 12.12 23.81 18.24
N ILE A 19 13.40 23.60 17.95
CA ILE A 19 13.88 23.16 16.63
C ILE A 19 13.34 21.75 16.31
N ILE A 20 13.42 20.81 17.25
CA ILE A 20 12.92 19.43 17.07
C ILE A 20 11.43 19.44 16.75
N GLY A 21 10.63 20.26 17.47
CA GLY A 21 9.19 20.40 17.22
C GLY A 21 8.87 20.86 15.79
N ILE A 22 9.62 21.83 15.27
CA ILE A 22 9.46 22.32 13.89
C ILE A 22 9.81 21.22 12.89
N VAL A 23 10.93 20.51 13.10
CA VAL A 23 11.40 19.46 12.19
C VAL A 23 10.42 18.28 12.12
N ILE A 24 9.89 17.83 13.26
CA ILE A 24 8.93 16.70 13.30
C ILE A 24 7.66 17.06 12.51
N THR A 25 7.18 18.28 12.64
CA THR A 25 5.95 18.75 11.98
C THR A 25 6.04 18.64 10.46
N VAL A 26 7.20 18.97 9.88
CA VAL A 26 7.42 18.90 8.43
C VAL A 26 7.84 17.50 7.97
N GLY A 27 8.63 16.78 8.78
CA GLY A 27 9.22 15.49 8.40
C GLY A 27 8.27 14.30 8.47
N TYR A 28 7.37 14.25 9.46
CA TYR A 28 6.51 13.10 9.69
C TYR A 28 5.60 12.68 8.50
N PRO A 29 4.87 13.58 7.81
CA PRO A 29 3.98 13.17 6.72
C PRO A 29 4.72 12.45 5.58
N SER A 30 5.96 12.88 5.28
CA SER A 30 6.78 12.30 4.22
C SER A 30 7.10 10.81 4.44
N LEU A 31 7.37 10.42 5.70
CA LEU A 31 7.68 9.05 6.06
C LEU A 31 6.46 8.14 5.89
N THR A 32 5.28 8.62 6.26
CA THR A 32 4.05 7.84 6.12
C THR A 32 3.70 7.55 4.66
N GLU A 33 3.88 8.52 3.76
CA GLU A 33 3.65 8.31 2.32
C GLU A 33 4.67 7.35 1.70
N TYR A 34 5.94 7.37 2.14
CA TYR A 34 6.94 6.40 1.71
C TYR A 34 6.53 4.97 2.08
N MET A 35 6.09 4.75 3.32
CA MET A 35 5.61 3.44 3.76
C MET A 35 4.36 2.99 2.99
N LYS A 36 3.41 3.90 2.77
CA LYS A 36 2.20 3.61 1.97
C LYS A 36 2.56 3.24 0.53
N LYS A 37 3.51 3.92 -0.09
CA LYS A 37 4.01 3.57 -1.43
C LYS A 37 4.58 2.16 -1.47
N GLY A 38 5.36 1.76 -0.46
CA GLY A 38 5.84 0.38 -0.32
C GLY A 38 4.70 -0.64 -0.24
N ARG A 39 3.69 -0.37 0.60
CA ARG A 39 2.52 -1.24 0.76
C ARG A 39 1.67 -1.34 -0.52
N ARG A 40 1.52 -0.25 -1.28
CA ARG A 40 0.85 -0.26 -2.60
C ARG A 40 1.60 -1.15 -3.59
N ALA A 41 2.94 -1.08 -3.61
CA ALA A 41 3.76 -1.93 -4.47
C ALA A 41 3.66 -3.41 -4.07
N GLU A 42 3.64 -3.71 -2.77
CA GLU A 42 3.46 -5.07 -2.25
C GLU A 42 2.13 -5.68 -2.71
N ILE A 43 1.01 -4.98 -2.51
CA ILE A 43 -0.30 -5.50 -2.92
C ILE A 43 -0.45 -5.58 -4.44
N ALA A 44 0.12 -4.63 -5.19
CA ALA A 44 0.15 -4.69 -6.65
C ALA A 44 0.96 -5.90 -7.17
N GLY A 45 2.06 -6.24 -6.48
CA GLY A 45 2.83 -7.46 -6.73
C GLY A 45 2.00 -8.70 -6.46
N LEU A 46 1.36 -8.78 -5.30
CA LEU A 46 0.50 -9.90 -4.92
C LEU A 46 -0.67 -10.08 -5.90
N LEU A 47 -1.36 -9.02 -6.31
CA LEU A 47 -2.40 -9.09 -7.33
C LEU A 47 -1.88 -9.63 -8.67
N SER A 48 -0.66 -9.25 -9.05
CA SER A 48 -0.03 -9.74 -10.29
C SER A 48 0.31 -11.23 -10.20
N GLU A 49 0.79 -11.70 -9.04
CA GLU A 49 1.03 -13.12 -8.77
C GLU A 49 -0.28 -13.92 -8.82
N GLN A 50 -1.33 -13.41 -8.16
CA GLN A 50 -2.65 -14.06 -8.18
C GLN A 50 -3.24 -14.16 -9.59
N ALA A 51 -3.07 -13.12 -10.41
CA ALA A 51 -3.47 -13.15 -11.81
C ALA A 51 -2.71 -14.26 -12.58
N GLN A 52 -1.40 -14.39 -12.39
CA GLN A 52 -0.61 -15.46 -13.02
C GLN A 52 -1.06 -16.87 -12.58
N ILE A 53 -1.43 -17.05 -11.31
CA ILE A 53 -1.98 -18.32 -10.82
C ILE A 53 -3.29 -18.66 -11.54
N LEU A 54 -4.17 -17.66 -11.72
CA LEU A 54 -5.43 -17.82 -12.45
C LEU A 54 -5.21 -18.17 -13.92
N GLU A 55 -4.31 -17.48 -14.63
CA GLU A 55 -3.98 -17.79 -16.03
C GLU A 55 -3.43 -19.21 -16.20
N ARG A 56 -2.58 -19.65 -15.27
CA ARG A 56 -2.05 -21.01 -15.26
C ARG A 56 -3.14 -22.06 -15.01
N TYR A 57 -4.10 -21.75 -14.14
CA TYR A 57 -5.24 -22.62 -13.88
C TYR A 57 -6.16 -22.72 -15.10
N TYR A 58 -6.44 -21.59 -15.76
CA TYR A 58 -7.25 -21.54 -16.98
C TYR A 58 -6.61 -22.34 -18.10
N SER A 59 -5.29 -22.24 -18.28
CA SER A 59 -4.55 -23.01 -19.29
C SER A 59 -4.68 -24.54 -19.14
N LYS A 60 -5.05 -25.04 -17.94
CA LYS A 60 -5.24 -26.47 -17.67
C LYS A 60 -6.71 -26.90 -17.69
N ASN A 61 -7.61 -26.03 -17.25
CA ASN A 61 -9.01 -26.38 -17.01
C ASN A 61 -10.00 -25.69 -17.96
N ASN A 62 -9.54 -24.74 -18.77
CA ASN A 62 -10.34 -23.86 -19.64
C ASN A 62 -11.43 -23.05 -18.91
N VAL A 63 -11.34 -22.94 -17.59
CA VAL A 63 -12.23 -22.13 -16.75
C VAL A 63 -11.44 -21.47 -15.62
N TYR A 64 -11.85 -20.29 -15.15
CA TYR A 64 -11.33 -19.73 -13.89
C TYR A 64 -12.15 -20.13 -12.67
N THR A 65 -13.38 -20.61 -12.88
CA THR A 65 -14.23 -21.10 -11.79
C THR A 65 -13.52 -22.23 -11.04
N ASN A 66 -13.65 -22.21 -9.72
CA ASN A 66 -13.03 -23.16 -8.79
C ASN A 66 -11.50 -23.10 -8.69
N ALA A 67 -10.83 -22.07 -9.22
CA ALA A 67 -9.40 -21.89 -9.00
C ALA A 67 -9.05 -21.80 -7.50
N THR A 68 -8.11 -22.64 -7.06
CA THR A 68 -7.65 -22.74 -5.67
C THR A 68 -6.25 -22.13 -5.48
N GLY A 69 -5.81 -22.00 -4.22
CA GLY A 69 -4.46 -21.53 -3.91
C GLY A 69 -4.27 -20.02 -4.07
N LEU A 70 -5.38 -19.26 -4.03
CA LEU A 70 -5.34 -17.82 -4.12
C LEU A 70 -5.21 -17.18 -2.72
N SER A 71 -4.34 -16.17 -2.60
CA SER A 71 -4.14 -15.42 -1.37
C SER A 71 -5.39 -14.62 -0.98
N ASN A 72 -5.55 -14.40 0.33
CA ASN A 72 -6.59 -13.54 0.90
C ASN A 72 -6.12 -12.08 1.06
N GLY A 73 -4.88 -11.76 0.68
CA GLY A 73 -4.26 -10.45 0.87
C GLY A 73 -3.19 -10.45 1.96
N ASN A 74 -2.98 -9.31 2.60
CA ASN A 74 -1.97 -9.08 3.64
C ASN A 74 -2.57 -8.31 4.84
N ASP A 75 -1.71 -7.73 5.67
CA ASP A 75 -2.15 -6.97 6.86
C ASP A 75 -2.96 -5.71 6.53
N PHE A 76 -2.73 -5.14 5.35
CA PHE A 76 -3.28 -3.85 4.93
C PHE A 76 -4.42 -3.98 3.92
N TYR A 77 -4.49 -5.09 3.19
CA TYR A 77 -5.46 -5.32 2.13
C TYR A 77 -6.06 -6.73 2.21
N THR A 78 -7.35 -6.83 1.91
CA THR A 78 -8.04 -8.10 1.69
C THR A 78 -8.33 -8.25 0.19
N ILE A 79 -7.99 -9.39 -0.40
CA ILE A 79 -8.23 -9.66 -1.82
C ILE A 79 -9.56 -10.36 -2.00
N ASN A 80 -10.53 -9.62 -2.53
CA ASN A 80 -11.79 -10.16 -3.02
C ASN A 80 -11.62 -10.59 -4.48
N ARG A 81 -12.28 -11.68 -4.85
CA ARG A 81 -12.15 -12.30 -6.17
C ARG A 81 -13.53 -12.58 -6.74
N THR A 82 -13.75 -12.14 -7.97
CA THR A 82 -14.94 -12.47 -8.76
C THR A 82 -14.47 -13.34 -9.91
N LEU A 83 -14.81 -14.63 -9.88
CA LEU A 83 -14.38 -15.62 -10.86
C LEU A 83 -15.60 -16.08 -11.67
N ALA A 84 -15.48 -16.06 -12.99
CA ALA A 84 -16.40 -16.66 -13.94
C ALA A 84 -15.62 -17.58 -14.88
N ASP A 85 -16.29 -18.39 -15.71
CA ASP A 85 -15.59 -19.38 -16.52
C ASP A 85 -14.52 -18.73 -17.41
N GLN A 86 -14.82 -17.60 -18.04
CA GLN A 86 -13.93 -16.93 -19.01
C GLN A 86 -13.40 -15.57 -18.54
N SER A 87 -13.67 -15.15 -17.31
CA SER A 87 -13.18 -13.87 -16.79
C SER A 87 -12.93 -13.91 -15.30
N PHE A 88 -12.06 -13.01 -14.85
CA PHE A 88 -11.90 -12.75 -13.43
C PHE A 88 -11.68 -11.26 -13.17
N THR A 89 -12.00 -10.86 -11.95
CA THR A 89 -11.57 -9.58 -11.38
C THR A 89 -11.10 -9.81 -9.96
N LEU A 90 -9.87 -9.39 -9.68
CA LEU A 90 -9.30 -9.34 -8.34
C LEU A 90 -9.37 -7.91 -7.84
N THR A 91 -9.84 -7.73 -6.61
CA THR A 91 -9.97 -6.44 -5.94
C THR A 91 -9.29 -6.50 -4.58
N ALA A 92 -8.19 -5.78 -4.42
CA ALA A 92 -7.56 -5.60 -3.11
C ALA A 92 -8.19 -4.41 -2.38
N VAL A 93 -9.05 -4.72 -1.42
CA VAL A 93 -9.77 -3.76 -0.58
C VAL A 93 -8.92 -3.41 0.65
N ARG A 94 -8.77 -2.11 0.94
CA ARG A 94 -8.06 -1.65 2.14
C ARG A 94 -8.74 -2.18 3.41
N ARG A 95 -7.98 -2.74 4.33
CA ARG A 95 -8.51 -3.19 5.63
C ARG A 95 -8.79 -2.00 6.54
N SER A 96 -9.97 -1.97 7.15
CA SER A 96 -10.34 -0.98 8.16
C SER A 96 -9.40 -1.04 9.36
N GLY A 97 -9.12 0.12 9.97
CA GLY A 97 -8.17 0.21 11.09
C GLY A 97 -6.69 0.05 10.73
N SER A 98 -6.37 -0.31 9.48
CA SER A 98 -4.98 -0.34 9.00
C SER A 98 -4.49 1.06 8.61
N SER A 99 -3.17 1.23 8.52
CA SER A 99 -2.55 2.45 8.00
C SER A 99 -2.89 2.75 6.52
N MET A 100 -3.47 1.79 5.80
CA MET A 100 -3.95 1.98 4.44
C MET A 100 -5.43 2.34 4.37
N ALA A 101 -6.19 2.30 5.48
CA ALA A 101 -7.65 2.49 5.47
C ALA A 101 -8.10 3.80 4.81
N THR A 102 -7.31 4.87 4.95
CA THR A 102 -7.57 6.19 4.37
C THR A 102 -6.61 6.55 3.23
N ASP A 103 -5.96 5.54 2.65
CA ASP A 103 -5.01 5.76 1.57
C ASP A 103 -5.68 6.35 0.33
N LYS A 104 -5.09 7.38 -0.26
CA LYS A 104 -5.66 8.11 -1.40
C LYS A 104 -5.84 7.26 -2.66
N CYS A 105 -5.06 6.19 -2.83
CA CYS A 105 -5.13 5.35 -4.03
C CYS A 105 -6.30 4.37 -4.05
N GLY A 106 -7.09 4.31 -2.99
CA GLY A 106 -8.27 3.46 -3.00
C GLY A 106 -7.93 1.97 -2.94
N ASP A 107 -8.84 1.19 -3.48
CA ASP A 107 -8.74 -0.26 -3.61
C ASP A 107 -8.26 -0.60 -5.02
N PHE A 108 -7.36 -1.58 -5.13
CA PHE A 108 -6.65 -1.89 -6.37
C PHE A 108 -7.35 -3.01 -7.11
N THR A 109 -7.55 -2.87 -8.42
CA THR A 109 -8.21 -3.91 -9.23
C THR A 109 -7.36 -4.37 -10.41
N ILE A 110 -7.42 -5.67 -10.71
CA ILE A 110 -6.88 -6.25 -11.94
C ILE A 110 -7.85 -7.29 -12.49
N ASN A 111 -8.04 -7.31 -13.81
CA ASN A 111 -8.88 -8.30 -14.48
C ASN A 111 -8.07 -9.26 -15.36
N ASN A 112 -8.75 -10.22 -15.97
CA ASN A 112 -8.15 -11.23 -16.86
C ASN A 112 -7.52 -10.67 -18.14
N THR A 113 -7.79 -9.42 -18.53
CA THR A 113 -7.11 -8.78 -19.66
C THR A 113 -5.88 -7.98 -19.20
N GLY A 114 -5.54 -8.04 -17.91
CA GLY A 114 -4.43 -7.30 -17.33
C GLY A 114 -4.70 -5.81 -17.10
N VAL A 115 -5.95 -5.36 -17.28
CA VAL A 115 -6.34 -3.98 -17.01
C VAL A 115 -6.26 -3.74 -15.51
N ARG A 116 -5.42 -2.79 -15.14
CA ARG A 116 -5.21 -2.32 -13.77
C ARG A 116 -6.01 -1.05 -13.55
N SER A 117 -6.74 -0.99 -12.44
CA SER A 117 -7.50 0.20 -12.08
C SER A 117 -7.55 0.38 -10.57
N MET A 118 -8.26 1.42 -10.15
CA MET A 118 -8.53 1.74 -8.76
C MET A 118 -10.01 2.07 -8.60
N ILE A 119 -10.57 1.69 -7.47
CA ILE A 119 -11.90 2.11 -7.02
C ILE A 119 -11.76 2.82 -5.67
N ASN A 120 -12.70 3.71 -5.33
CA ASN A 120 -12.66 4.47 -4.06
C ASN A 120 -11.36 5.28 -3.86
N ALA A 121 -10.71 5.67 -4.97
CA ALA A 121 -9.54 6.54 -4.97
C ALA A 121 -9.97 8.02 -4.88
N ALA A 122 -9.09 8.86 -4.34
CA ALA A 122 -9.28 10.30 -4.34
C ALA A 122 -9.32 10.86 -5.77
N SER A 123 -10.09 11.92 -5.97
CA SER A 123 -10.23 12.58 -7.27
C SER A 123 -8.90 13.09 -7.82
N GLY A 124 -8.69 12.97 -9.13
CA GLY A 124 -7.50 13.49 -9.81
C GLY A 124 -6.28 12.57 -9.77
N LEU A 125 -6.40 11.37 -9.19
CA LEU A 125 -5.35 10.35 -9.25
C LEU A 125 -5.51 9.45 -10.47
N THR A 126 -4.39 9.12 -11.09
CA THR A 126 -4.33 8.17 -12.22
C THR A 126 -3.87 6.80 -11.76
N THR A 127 -4.15 5.77 -12.55
CA THR A 127 -3.63 4.41 -12.30
C THR A 127 -2.12 4.42 -12.13
N LYS A 128 -1.41 5.25 -12.91
CA LYS A 128 0.04 5.41 -12.84
C LYS A 128 0.54 5.88 -11.48
N ASP A 129 -0.15 6.84 -10.86
CA ASP A 129 0.23 7.41 -9.57
C ASP A 129 0.24 6.40 -8.42
N CYS A 130 -0.55 5.33 -8.57
CA CYS A 130 -0.86 4.40 -7.51
C CYS A 130 -0.33 2.98 -7.77
N TRP A 131 -0.43 2.49 -9.01
CA TRP A 131 0.15 1.21 -9.43
C TRP A 131 1.65 1.29 -9.76
N GLY A 132 2.22 2.50 -9.82
CA GLY A 132 3.67 2.70 -9.91
C GLY A 132 4.27 2.43 -11.29
N ARG A 133 3.53 2.68 -12.39
CA ARG A 133 4.06 2.67 -13.77
C ARG A 133 3.46 3.78 -14.62
#